data_AF-A0A5R2N938-F1
#
_entry.id   AF-A0A5R2N938-F1
#
_cell.length_a   1.000
_cell.length_b   1.000
_cell.length_c   1.000
_cell.angle_alpha   90.00
_cell.angle_beta   90.00
_cell.angle_gamma   90.00
#
_symmetry.space_group_name_H-M   'P 1'
#
loop_
_entity.id
_entity.type
_entity.pdbx_description
1 polymer ?
#
loop_
_entity_poly.entity_id
_entity_poly.type
_entity_poly.pdbx_seq_one_letter_code
_entity_poly.pdbx_strand_id
1 'polypeptide(L)'
;SQFVRDPATVARYLSAILSGREARYIGHNPAGGAMVIVLIAAMASTALTGWLMTTDAYFGVPWVEAAHILAAHGLLLLVLLHIGGVALASFRHRENLVRAMITGRKRSAEPADIA
;
A
#
# COMPACT_ATOMS: atom_id res chain seq x y z
N SER A 1 -10.97 -9.70 11.49
CA SER A 1 -10.64 -8.63 10.53
C SER A 1 -9.81 -9.21 9.39
N GLN A 2 -10.36 -9.33 8.18
CA GLN A 2 -9.65 -9.98 7.05
C GLN A 2 -8.68 -9.02 6.31
N PHE A 3 -8.85 -7.70 6.51
CA PHE A 3 -8.14 -6.64 5.79
C PHE A 3 -6.84 -6.18 6.47
N VAL A 4 -6.87 -5.94 7.78
CA VAL A 4 -5.70 -5.55 8.59
C VAL A 4 -5.17 -6.79 9.30
N ARG A 5 -3.98 -7.25 8.87
CA ARG A 5 -3.28 -8.39 9.49
C ARG A 5 -2.27 -7.89 10.51
N ASP A 6 -1.94 -8.74 11.47
CA ASP A 6 -0.92 -8.46 12.49
C ASP A 6 0.43 -8.06 11.86
N PRO A 7 1.14 -7.05 12.39
CA PRO A 7 2.42 -6.58 11.83
C PRO A 7 3.46 -7.70 11.63
N ALA A 8 3.51 -8.70 12.51
CA ALA A 8 4.41 -9.83 12.37
C ALA A 8 4.03 -10.74 11.20
N THR A 9 2.74 -10.80 10.85
CA THR A 9 2.25 -11.51 9.65
C THR A 9 2.64 -10.79 8.37
N VAL A 10 2.57 -9.45 8.37
CA VAL A 10 3.02 -8.63 7.24
C VAL A 10 4.53 -8.80 7.02
N ALA A 11 5.34 -8.71 8.08
CA ALA A 11 6.79 -8.87 8.01
C ALA A 11 7.21 -10.27 7.51
N ARG A 12 6.58 -11.32 8.06
CA ARG A 12 6.80 -12.70 7.57
C ARG A 12 6.40 -12.87 6.12
N TYR A 13 5.31 -12.24 5.68
CA TYR A 13 4.87 -12.32 4.30
C TYR A 13 5.82 -11.56 3.35
N LEU A 14 6.32 -10.39 3.74
CA LEU A 14 7.36 -9.67 2.99
C LEU A 14 8.64 -10.51 2.86
N SER A 15 9.08 -11.17 3.92
CA SER A 15 10.22 -12.10 3.87
C SER A 15 9.94 -13.33 2.98
N ALA A 16 8.70 -13.83 2.96
CA ALA A 16 8.30 -14.92 2.06
C ALA A 16 8.30 -14.50 0.59
N ILE A 17 7.92 -13.25 0.28
CA ILE A 17 8.04 -12.68 -1.09
C ILE A 17 9.50 -12.63 -1.52
N LEU A 18 10.38 -12.12 -0.66
CA LEU A 18 11.82 -12.01 -0.93
C LEU A 18 12.47 -13.38 -1.15
N SER A 19 11.99 -14.40 -0.44
CA SER A 19 12.47 -15.78 -0.58
C SER A 19 11.68 -16.61 -1.61
N GLY A 20 10.71 -15.99 -2.29
CA GLY A 20 9.95 -16.58 -3.38
C GLY A 20 9.02 -17.74 -3.03
N ARG A 21 8.69 -17.87 -1.75
CA ARG A 21 7.82 -18.92 -1.20
C ARG A 21 6.46 -18.37 -0.80
N GLU A 22 6.03 -17.25 -1.38
CA GLU A 22 4.76 -16.63 -1.00
C GLU A 22 3.57 -17.55 -1.32
N ALA A 23 2.68 -17.71 -0.35
CA ALA A 23 1.38 -18.32 -0.60
C ALA A 23 0.50 -17.35 -1.40
N ARG A 24 -0.27 -17.86 -2.36
CA ARG A 24 -1.25 -17.07 -3.12
C ARG A 24 -2.44 -16.77 -2.20
N TYR A 25 -2.60 -15.50 -1.84
CA TYR A 25 -3.75 -15.01 -1.08
C TYR A 25 -4.88 -14.58 -2.04
N ILE A 26 -6.05 -15.21 -1.92
CA ILE A 26 -7.20 -14.93 -2.80
C ILE A 26 -7.93 -13.66 -2.37
N GLY A 27 -8.06 -13.41 -1.07
CA GLY A 27 -8.61 -12.17 -0.51
C GLY A 27 -7.58 -11.03 -0.49
N HIS A 28 -7.15 -10.64 0.71
CA HIS A 28 -6.18 -9.56 0.90
C HIS A 28 -4.79 -10.12 1.14
N ASN A 29 -3.87 -9.78 0.24
CA ASN A 29 -2.44 -9.95 0.47
C ASN A 29 -2.06 -9.12 1.73
N PRO A 30 -1.43 -9.70 2.77
CA PRO A 30 -1.04 -8.99 3.98
C PRO A 30 -0.22 -7.71 3.72
N ALA A 31 0.71 -7.75 2.75
CA ALA A 31 1.49 -6.59 2.35
C ALA A 31 0.66 -5.55 1.59
N GLY A 32 -0.27 -6.00 0.75
CA GLY A 32 -1.19 -5.12 0.03
C GLY A 32 -2.13 -4.35 0.95
N GLY A 33 -2.71 -5.02 1.95
CA GLY A 33 -3.57 -4.40 2.95
C GLY A 33 -2.82 -3.36 3.80
N ALA A 34 -1.60 -3.68 4.24
CA ALA A 34 -0.75 -2.73 4.96
C ALA A 34 -0.42 -1.49 4.11
N MET A 35 -0.09 -1.68 2.83
CA MET A 35 0.24 -0.58 1.91
C MET A 35 -0.93 0.40 1.74
N VAL A 36 -2.18 -0.09 1.65
CA VAL A 36 -3.36 0.79 1.55
C VAL A 36 -3.50 1.70 2.77
N ILE A 37 -3.33 1.16 3.98
CA ILE A 37 -3.40 1.96 5.21
C ILE A 37 -2.31 3.03 5.23
N VAL A 38 -1.08 2.67 4.87
CA VAL A 38 0.04 3.61 4.82
C VAL A 38 -0.18 4.70 3.77
N LEU A 39 -0.67 4.36 2.58
CA LEU A 39 -0.99 5.33 1.53
C LEU A 39 -2.10 6.30 1.96
N ILE A 40 -3.17 5.80 2.58
CA ILE A 40 -4.26 6.65 3.10
C ILE A 40 -3.73 7.60 4.18
N ALA A 41 -2.93 7.10 5.11
CA ALA A 41 -2.34 7.92 6.17
C ALA A 41 -1.42 9.00 5.59
N ALA A 42 -0.51 8.65 4.67
CA ALA A 42 0.40 9.60 4.04
C ALA A 42 -0.34 10.65 3.21
N MET A 43 -1.40 10.25 2.49
CA MET A 43 -2.27 11.17 1.75
C MET A 43 -3.00 12.13 2.70
N ALA A 44 -3.57 11.63 3.80
CA ALA A 44 -4.22 12.46 4.82
C ALA A 44 -3.24 13.44 5.47
N SER A 45 -2.02 13.01 5.80
CA SER A 45 -0.96 13.88 6.33
C SER A 45 -0.56 14.97 5.33
N THR A 46 -0.42 14.63 4.05
CA THR A 46 -0.10 15.59 2.98
C THR A 46 -1.23 16.62 2.83
N ALA A 47 -2.49 16.17 2.80
CA ALA A 47 -3.65 17.07 2.72
C ALA A 47 -3.78 17.97 3.95
N LEU A 48 -3.58 17.42 5.15
CA LEU A 48 -3.66 18.16 6.42
C LEU A 48 -2.58 19.24 6.50
N THR A 49 -1.32 18.88 6.27
CA THR A 49 -0.21 19.84 6.26
C THR A 49 -0.36 20.88 5.16
N GLY A 50 -0.88 20.48 3.99
CA GLY A 50 -1.21 21.39 2.89
C GLY A 50 -2.25 22.43 3.30
N TRP A 51 -3.33 21.99 3.96
CA TRP A 51 -4.36 22.88 4.49
C TRP A 51 -3.84 23.79 5.60
N LEU A 52 -3.01 23.29 6.52
CA LEU A 52 -2.41 24.12 7.58
C LEU A 52 -1.58 25.27 6.98
N MET A 53 -0.81 25.01 5.92
CA MET A 53 -0.04 26.06 5.24
C MET A 53 -0.91 27.14 4.59
N THR A 54 -2.23 26.95 4.45
CA THR A 54 -3.15 28.00 3.97
C THR A 54 -3.81 28.80 5.09
N THR A 55 -3.49 28.53 6.36
CA THR A 55 -4.07 29.22 7.52
C THR A 55 -3.13 30.28 8.08
N ASP A 56 -3.66 31.39 8.59
CA ASP A 56 -2.86 32.48 9.18
C ASP A 56 -1.95 32.00 10.33
N ALA A 57 -2.38 30.98 11.07
CA ALA A 57 -1.64 30.46 12.22
C ALA A 57 -0.40 29.64 11.85
N TYR A 58 -0.38 29.04 10.64
CA TYR A 58 0.67 28.10 10.23
C TYR A 58 1.31 28.45 8.89
N PHE A 59 0.89 29.54 8.25
CA PHE A 59 1.52 30.07 7.04
C PHE A 59 2.99 30.42 7.30
N GLY A 60 3.90 29.87 6.48
CA GLY A 60 5.34 30.10 6.60
C GLY A 60 6.03 29.41 7.77
N VAL A 61 5.34 28.50 8.48
CA VAL A 61 5.93 27.77 9.61
C VAL A 61 6.85 26.63 9.09
N PRO A 62 8.17 26.65 9.38
CA PRO A 62 9.13 25.75 8.73
C PRO A 62 8.88 24.26 8.97
N TRP A 63 8.40 23.88 10.16
CA TRP A 63 8.16 22.47 10.47
C TRP A 63 6.94 21.91 9.73
N VAL A 64 5.94 22.75 9.45
CA VAL A 64 4.74 22.35 8.68
C VAL A 64 5.11 22.13 7.23
N GLU A 65 5.90 23.04 6.66
CA GLU A 65 6.44 22.92 5.31
C GLU A 65 7.31 21.66 5.16
N ALA A 66 8.24 21.44 6.10
CA ALA A 66 9.08 20.24 6.10
C ALA A 66 8.24 18.96 6.22
N ALA A 67 7.21 18.95 7.07
CA ALA A 67 6.30 17.82 7.21
C ALA A 67 5.52 17.55 5.92
N HIS A 68 5.03 18.60 5.23
CA HIS A 68 4.36 18.46 3.95
C HIS A 68 5.28 17.91 2.87
N ILE A 69 6.50 18.46 2.74
CA ILE A 69 7.50 18.01 1.78
C ILE A 69 7.84 16.54 2.01
N LEU A 70 8.09 16.14 3.27
CA LEU A 70 8.37 14.76 3.62
C LEU A 70 7.19 13.84 3.30
N ALA A 71 5.97 14.24 3.67
CA ALA A 71 4.77 13.46 3.42
C ALA A 71 4.49 13.30 1.90
N ALA A 72 4.65 14.36 1.12
CA ALA A 72 4.41 14.36 -0.32
C ALA A 72 5.44 13.48 -1.07
N HIS A 73 6.74 13.64 -0.79
CA HIS A 73 7.78 12.80 -1.40
C HIS A 73 7.68 11.34 -0.93
N GLY A 74 7.39 11.14 0.36
CA GLY A 74 7.13 9.82 0.91
C GLY A 74 5.92 9.14 0.25
N LEU A 75 4.83 9.88 0.02
CA LEU A 75 3.65 9.39 -0.69
C LEU A 75 3.99 8.98 -2.13
N LEU A 76 4.75 9.79 -2.86
CA LEU A 76 5.20 9.44 -4.21
C LEU A 76 6.02 8.14 -4.22
N LEU A 77 6.96 8.00 -3.28
CA LEU A 77 7.74 6.77 -3.13
C LEU A 77 6.84 5.57 -2.84
N LEU A 78 5.90 5.70 -1.92
CA LEU A 78 4.95 4.64 -1.57
C LEU A 78 4.06 4.25 -2.74
N VAL A 79 3.63 5.20 -3.57
CA VAL A 79 2.88 4.93 -4.79
C VAL A 79 3.72 4.12 -5.77
N LEU A 80 4.99 4.49 -6.01
CA LEU A 80 5.89 3.73 -6.86
C LEU A 80 6.10 2.30 -6.33
N LEU A 81 6.31 2.15 -5.02
CA LEU A 81 6.44 0.84 -4.37
C LEU A 81 5.15 0.01 -4.52
N HIS A 82 3.98 0.63 -4.38
CA HIS A 82 2.69 -0.03 -4.55
C HIS A 82 2.52 -0.54 -5.99
N ILE A 83 2.78 0.30 -6.99
CA ILE A 83 2.72 -0.08 -8.41
C ILE A 83 3.71 -1.21 -8.69
N GLY A 84 4.94 -1.11 -8.19
CA GLY A 84 5.95 -2.16 -8.32
C GLY A 84 5.50 -3.49 -7.68
N GLY A 85 4.88 -3.43 -6.50
CA GLY A 85 4.31 -4.61 -5.83
C GLY A 85 3.16 -5.25 -6.61
N VAL A 86 2.26 -4.44 -7.16
CA VAL A 86 1.15 -4.92 -8.03
C VAL A 86 1.71 -5.53 -9.31
N ALA A 87 2.71 -4.91 -9.93
CA ALA A 87 3.37 -5.44 -11.12
C ALA A 87 4.06 -6.78 -10.81
N LEU A 88 4.87 -6.85 -9.76
CA LEU A 88 5.55 -8.07 -9.33
C LEU A 88 4.56 -9.21 -9.07
N ALA A 89 3.51 -8.94 -8.31
CA ALA A 89 2.47 -9.92 -8.03
C ALA A 89 1.72 -10.33 -9.30
N SER A 90 1.48 -9.40 -10.23
CA SER A 90 0.84 -9.70 -11.52
C SER A 90 1.71 -10.60 -12.39
N PHE A 91 3.01 -10.33 -12.47
CA PHE A 91 3.97 -11.16 -13.20
C PHE A 91 4.12 -12.54 -12.58
N ARG A 92 4.28 -12.62 -11.24
CA ARG A 92 4.54 -13.86 -10.52
C ARG A 92 3.35 -14.80 -10.48
N HIS A 93 2.15 -14.26 -10.31
CA HIS A 93 0.92 -15.05 -10.32
C HIS A 93 0.32 -15.21 -11.73
N ARG A 94 0.97 -14.65 -12.77
CA ARG A 94 0.47 -14.61 -14.16
C ARG A 94 -0.99 -14.17 -14.27
N GLU A 95 -1.37 -13.21 -13.42
CA GLU A 95 -2.72 -12.68 -13.32
C GLU A 95 -2.67 -11.16 -13.46
N ASN A 96 -3.52 -10.60 -14.31
CA ASN A 96 -3.61 -9.16 -14.45
C ASN A 96 -4.43 -8.59 -13.27
N LEU A 97 -3.74 -8.23 -12.19
CA LEU A 97 -4.37 -7.67 -10.99
C LEU A 97 -5.04 -6.32 -11.27
N VAL A 98 -4.47 -5.50 -12.17
CA VAL A 98 -5.08 -4.23 -12.58
C VAL A 98 -6.45 -4.47 -13.22
N ARG A 99 -6.56 -5.48 -14.10
CA ARG A 99 -7.85 -5.89 -14.67
C ARG A 99 -8.80 -6.40 -13.59
N ALA A 100 -8.32 -7.13 -12.59
CA ALA A 100 -9.14 -7.60 -11.48
C ALA A 100 -9.67 -6.44 -10.62
N MET A 101 -8.89 -5.37 -10.44
CA MET A 101 -9.33 -4.15 -9.73
C MET A 101 -10.45 -3.43 -10.46
N ILE A 102 -10.39 -3.34 -11.80
CA ILE A 102 -11.43 -2.69 -12.61
C ILE A 102 -12.69 -3.56 -12.71
N THR A 103 -12.52 -4.87 -12.89
CA THR A 103 -13.64 -5.79 -13.13
C THR A 103 -14.24 -6.38 -11.85
N GLY A 104 -13.61 -6.17 -10.70
CA GLY A 104 -13.97 -6.77 -9.41
C GLY A 104 -13.83 -8.29 -9.35
N ARG A 105 -13.30 -8.94 -10.40
CA ARG A 105 -13.22 -10.40 -10.52
C ARG A 105 -11.76 -10.85 -10.53
N LYS A 106 -11.39 -11.62 -9.51
CA LYS A 106 -10.11 -12.34 -9.43
C LYS A 106 -10.32 -13.80 -9.84
N ARG A 107 -9.28 -14.48 -10.34
CA ARG A 107 -9.36 -15.89 -10.74
C ARG A 107 -9.70 -16.76 -9.52
N SER A 108 -10.57 -17.75 -9.71
CA SER A 108 -11.03 -18.65 -8.65
C SER A 108 -9.87 -19.30 -7.90
N ALA A 109 -10.11 -19.58 -6.61
CA ALA A 109 -9.15 -20.22 -5.72
C ALA A 109 -8.82 -21.64 -6.22
N GLU A 110 -7.52 -21.94 -6.29
CA GLU A 110 -7.00 -23.30 -6.41
C GLU A 110 -6.75 -23.89 -5.00
N PRO A 111 -6.71 -25.22 -4.84
CA PRO A 111 -6.62 -25.86 -3.51
C PRO A 111 -5.40 -25.48 -2.67
N ALA A 112 -4.37 -24.89 -3.29
CA ALA A 112 -3.14 -24.43 -2.64
C ALA A 112 -3.22 -22.98 -2.12
N ASP A 113 -4.34 -22.29 -2.36
CA ASP A 113 -4.49 -20.88 -2.03
C ASP A 113 -5.00 -20.63 -0.61
N ILE A 114 -4.54 -19.54 0.00
CA ILE A 114 -5.00 -19.11 1.32
C ILE A 114 -6.12 -18.08 1.16
N ALA A 115 -7.28 -18.36 1.77
CA ALA A 115 -8.44 -17.48 1.84
C ALA A 115 -8.29 -16.36 2.91
#